data_AF-A0A3N8ERM5-F1
#
_entry.id   AF-A0A3N8ERM5-F1
#
_cell.length_a   1.000
_cell.length_b   1.000
_cell.length_c   1.000
_cell.angle_alpha   90.00
_cell.angle_beta   90.00
_cell.angle_gamma   90.00
#
_symmetry.space_group_name_H-M   'P 1'
#
loop_
_entity.id
_entity.type
_entity.pdbx_description
1 polymer ?
#
loop_
_entity_poly.entity_id
_entity_poly.type
_entity_poly.pdbx_seq_one_letter_code
_entity_poly.pdbx_strand_id
1 'polypeptide(L)'
;MDGGYMKNETAADWMLSKKGTGDVFLELKGGDVMHAIEQVCATAEFAVANDLVSGSLAALILCTEHPGFNTKMQRMMQTFATRYKGPVHTRNRSGEFVFEHVLSFNGPERL
;
A
#
# COMPACT_ATOMS: atom_id res chain seq x y z
N MET A 1 17.42 -11.75 5.41
CA MET A 1 16.60 -10.99 4.45
C MET A 1 17.59 -10.31 3.52
N ASP A 2 17.71 -10.80 2.29
CA ASP A 2 18.59 -10.24 1.26
C ASP A 2 17.92 -10.48 -0.10
N GLY A 3 17.48 -9.43 -0.80
CA GLY A 3 16.93 -9.59 -2.15
C GLY A 3 15.92 -8.56 -2.66
N GLY A 4 15.58 -7.52 -1.91
CA GLY A 4 14.71 -6.45 -2.42
C GLY A 4 15.30 -5.80 -3.68
N TYR A 5 14.46 -5.58 -4.70
CA TYR A 5 14.84 -4.99 -5.99
C TYR A 5 15.25 -3.51 -5.84
N MET A 6 14.77 -2.84 -4.79
CA MET A 6 15.16 -1.49 -4.40
C MET A 6 16.00 -1.56 -3.12
N LYS A 7 17.24 -1.03 -3.17
CA LYS A 7 18.14 -0.92 -2.01
C LYS A 7 18.45 0.56 -1.78
N ASN A 8 18.29 1.03 -0.54
CA ASN A 8 18.53 2.42 -0.10
C ASN A 8 17.57 3.49 -0.64
N GLU A 9 16.33 3.13 -1.01
CA GLU A 9 15.31 4.09 -1.46
C GLU A 9 14.08 4.08 -0.55
N THR A 10 13.29 5.16 -0.59
CA THR A 10 11.98 5.24 0.06
C THR A 10 11.04 4.26 -0.64
N ALA A 11 10.91 3.06 -0.08
CA ALA A 11 10.14 1.97 -0.66
C ALA A 11 9.32 1.23 0.40
N ALA A 12 8.27 0.57 -0.05
CA ALA A 12 7.45 -0.32 0.74
C ALA A 12 8.20 -1.63 0.99
N ASP A 13 7.90 -2.31 2.09
CA ASP A 13 8.51 -3.58 2.46
C ASP A 13 8.26 -4.67 1.40
N TRP A 14 7.05 -4.72 0.82
CA TRP A 14 6.65 -5.74 -0.16
C TRP A 14 5.73 -5.20 -1.26
N MET A 15 5.76 -5.89 -2.40
CA MET A 15 4.76 -5.80 -3.47
C MET A 15 4.24 -7.20 -3.76
N LEU A 16 2.92 -7.40 -3.66
CA LEU A 16 2.25 -8.66 -3.91
C LEU A 16 1.46 -8.56 -5.20
N SER A 17 1.79 -9.40 -6.18
CA SER A 17 1.16 -9.39 -7.51
C SER A 17 0.30 -10.63 -7.73
N LYS A 18 -0.92 -10.43 -8.21
CA LYS A 18 -1.78 -11.51 -8.71
C LYS A 18 -2.07 -11.24 -10.19
N LYS A 19 -1.46 -12.06 -11.06
CA LYS A 19 -1.52 -11.90 -12.52
C LYS A 19 -2.96 -11.74 -13.03
N GLY A 20 -3.21 -10.65 -13.74
CA GLY A 20 -4.53 -10.35 -14.31
C GLY A 20 -5.57 -9.87 -13.29
N THR A 21 -5.18 -9.64 -12.03
CA THR A 21 -6.05 -9.12 -10.97
C THR A 21 -5.56 -7.77 -10.47
N GLY A 22 -4.34 -7.70 -9.93
CA GLY A 22 -3.80 -6.47 -9.37
C GLY A 22 -2.53 -6.66 -8.57
N ASP A 23 -2.02 -5.55 -8.06
CA ASP A 23 -0.87 -5.47 -7.17
C ASP A 23 -1.22 -4.73 -5.87
N VAL A 24 -0.67 -5.23 -4.77
CA VAL A 24 -0.80 -4.64 -3.44
C VAL A 24 0.59 -4.27 -2.92
N PHE A 25 0.81 -2.98 -2.66
CA PHE A 25 2.00 -2.48 -1.98
C PHE A 25 1.79 -2.58 -0.46
N LEU A 26 2.61 -3.36 0.22
CA LEU A 26 2.47 -3.65 1.64
C LEU A 26 3.60 -3.02 2.44
N GLU A 27 3.24 -2.26 3.48
CA GLU A 27 4.18 -1.64 4.41
C GLU A 27 3.81 -1.98 5.86
N LEU A 28 4.82 -2.34 6.65
CA LEU A 28 4.66 -2.64 8.08
C LEU A 28 5.26 -1.51 8.92
N LYS A 29 4.46 -0.87 9.79
CA LYS A 29 4.96 0.22 10.67
C LYS A 29 4.52 0.10 12.12
N GLY A 30 5.35 0.63 13.03
CA GLY A 30 4.98 0.81 14.43
C GLY A 30 3.93 1.92 14.61
N GLY A 31 4.28 3.14 14.18
CA GLY A 31 3.43 4.32 14.39
C GLY A 31 3.47 5.38 13.27
N ASP A 32 4.52 5.43 12.45
CA ASP A 32 4.62 6.44 11.37
C ASP A 32 3.93 6.00 10.08
N VAL A 33 2.60 6.06 10.09
CA VAL A 33 1.76 5.77 8.92
C VAL A 33 1.94 6.82 7.82
N MET A 34 2.30 8.06 8.16
CA MET A 34 2.50 9.09 7.14
C MET A 34 3.68 8.75 6.24
N HIS A 35 4.80 8.36 6.86
CA HIS A 35 5.96 7.87 6.13
C HIS A 35 5.66 6.56 5.37
N ALA A 36 4.84 5.67 5.94
CA ALA A 36 4.37 4.49 5.21
C ALA A 36 3.61 4.84 3.92
N ILE A 37 2.76 5.88 3.96
CA ILE A 37 2.05 6.33 2.75
C ILE A 37 3.03 6.87 1.72
N GLU A 38 4.09 7.57 2.13
CA GLU A 38 5.15 8.03 1.22
C GLU A 38 5.88 6.84 0.56
N GLN A 39 6.23 5.82 1.34
CA GLN A 39 6.88 4.60 0.87
C GLN A 39 6.04 3.83 -0.14
N VAL A 40 4.75 3.62 0.10
CA VAL A 40 3.87 2.94 -0.87
C VAL A 40 3.62 3.80 -2.11
N CYS A 41 3.57 5.13 -1.99
CA CYS A 41 3.49 6.03 -3.14
C CYS A 41 4.74 5.92 -4.03
N ALA A 42 5.92 5.98 -3.43
CA ALA A 42 7.19 5.89 -4.16
C ALA A 42 7.35 4.51 -4.83
N THR A 43 6.94 3.44 -4.14
CA THR A 43 6.92 2.08 -4.71
C THR A 43 5.97 1.97 -5.89
N ALA A 44 4.76 2.54 -5.79
CA ALA A 44 3.81 2.55 -6.89
C ALA A 44 4.33 3.37 -8.08
N GLU A 45 4.97 4.51 -7.85
CA GLU A 45 5.63 5.30 -8.89
C GLU A 45 6.71 4.50 -9.60
N PHE A 46 7.61 3.87 -8.86
CA PHE A 46 8.65 3.01 -9.42
C PHE A 46 8.07 1.85 -10.22
N ALA A 47 7.09 1.13 -9.66
CA ALA A 47 6.50 -0.04 -10.30
C ALA A 47 5.77 0.32 -11.60
N VAL A 48 5.01 1.43 -11.62
CA VAL A 48 4.33 1.92 -12.82
C VAL A 48 5.34 2.40 -13.87
N ALA A 49 6.37 3.15 -13.47
CA ALA A 49 7.38 3.66 -14.40
C ALA A 49 8.21 2.55 -15.06
N ASN A 50 8.34 1.39 -14.41
CA ASN A 50 9.10 0.24 -14.89
C ASN A 50 8.24 -0.91 -15.43
N ASP A 51 6.93 -0.67 -15.67
CA ASP A 51 5.99 -1.67 -16.21
C ASP A 51 5.95 -2.99 -15.39
N LEU A 52 6.07 -2.87 -14.07
CA LEU A 52 6.06 -4.01 -13.14
C LEU A 52 4.67 -4.36 -12.62
N VAL A 53 3.67 -3.55 -12.96
CA VAL A 53 2.30 -3.67 -12.45
C VAL A 53 1.41 -4.50 -13.38
N SER A 54 0.46 -5.22 -12.81
CA SER A 54 -0.52 -6.05 -13.48
C SER A 54 -1.93 -5.77 -12.95
N GLY A 55 -2.63 -4.82 -13.57
CA GLY A 55 -4.05 -4.58 -13.29
C GLY A 55 -4.30 -3.48 -12.24
N SER A 56 -5.22 -3.73 -11.31
CA SER A 56 -5.58 -2.75 -10.28
C SER A 56 -4.48 -2.59 -9.24
N LEU A 57 -4.34 -1.38 -8.69
CA LEU A 57 -3.33 -1.09 -7.67
C LEU A 57 -3.99 -0.80 -6.33
N ALA A 58 -3.36 -1.20 -5.24
CA ALA A 58 -3.73 -0.78 -3.90
C ALA A 58 -2.52 -0.74 -2.97
N ALA A 59 -2.67 -0.07 -1.84
CA ALA A 59 -1.70 -0.13 -0.76
C ALA A 59 -2.35 -0.62 0.54
N LEU A 60 -1.63 -1.46 1.27
CA LEU A 60 -1.99 -1.93 2.60
C LEU A 60 -0.88 -1.58 3.58
N ILE A 61 -1.21 -0.79 4.59
CA ILE A 61 -0.30 -0.39 5.67
C ILE A 61 -0.80 -1.08 6.93
N LEU A 62 0.03 -1.98 7.47
CA LEU A 62 -0.23 -2.64 8.74
C LEU A 62 0.52 -1.90 9.83
N CYS A 63 -0.23 -1.30 10.76
CA CYS A 63 0.34 -0.59 11.89
C CYS A 63 0.02 -1.23 13.24
N THR A 64 0.91 -1.07 14.23
CA THR A 64 0.57 -1.45 15.61
C THR A 64 -0.33 -0.41 16.26
N GLU A 65 -0.04 0.87 16.00
CA GLU A 65 -0.85 2.00 16.43
C GLU A 65 -1.62 2.58 15.25
N HIS A 66 -2.95 2.58 15.32
CA HIS A 66 -3.73 3.27 14.31
C HIS A 66 -3.68 4.76 14.60
N PRO A 67 -3.08 5.60 13.73
CA PRO A 67 -3.11 7.03 13.93
C PRO A 67 -4.57 7.50 13.89
N GLY A 68 -4.92 8.47 14.72
CA GLY A 68 -6.16 9.21 14.52
C GLY A 68 -6.16 9.77 13.10
N PHE A 69 -7.22 9.50 12.33
CA PHE A 69 -7.35 10.00 10.96
C PHE A 69 -7.22 11.53 10.97
N ASN A 70 -6.16 12.04 10.36
CA ASN A 70 -5.94 13.47 10.19
C ASN A 70 -6.08 13.88 8.72
N THR A 71 -6.34 15.16 8.48
CA THR A 71 -6.59 15.71 7.13
C THR A 71 -5.38 15.56 6.21
N LYS A 72 -4.15 15.55 6.75
CA LYS A 72 -2.93 15.33 5.98
C LYS A 72 -2.87 13.91 5.43
N MET A 73 -3.18 12.92 6.25
CA MET A 73 -3.25 11.51 5.87
C MET A 73 -4.29 11.29 4.78
N GLN A 74 -5.49 11.84 4.95
CA GLN A 74 -6.56 11.77 3.95
C GLN A 74 -6.13 12.37 2.61
N ARG A 75 -5.46 13.52 2.61
CA ARG A 75 -4.94 14.14 1.39
C ARG A 75 -3.95 13.24 0.67
N MET A 76 -3.03 12.61 1.39
CA MET A 76 -2.05 11.71 0.78
C MET A 76 -2.68 10.44 0.22
N MET A 77 -3.63 9.84 0.94
CA MET A 77 -4.41 8.70 0.43
C MET A 77 -5.21 9.10 -0.81
N GLN A 78 -5.77 10.32 -0.84
CA GLN A 78 -6.47 10.85 -2.00
C GLN A 78 -5.52 11.08 -3.19
N THR A 79 -4.29 11.53 -2.95
CA THR A 79 -3.26 11.64 -3.99
C THR A 79 -2.97 10.28 -4.62
N PHE A 80 -2.76 9.25 -3.79
CA PHE A 80 -2.58 7.89 -4.29
C PHE A 80 -3.79 7.42 -5.10
N ALA A 81 -5.01 7.59 -4.57
CA ALA A 81 -6.24 7.21 -5.25
C ALA A 81 -6.45 7.93 -6.59
N THR A 82 -6.10 9.20 -6.66
CA THR A 82 -6.25 9.99 -7.89
C THR A 82 -5.24 9.56 -8.95
N ARG A 83 -3.98 9.31 -8.53
CA ARG A 83 -2.86 8.98 -9.42
C ARG A 83 -2.91 7.54 -9.91
N TYR A 84 -3.21 6.59 -9.03
CA TYR A 84 -3.14 5.15 -9.32
C TYR A 84 -4.50 4.45 -9.39
N LYS A 85 -5.60 5.19 -9.23
CA LYS A 85 -6.98 4.66 -9.27
C LYS A 85 -7.22 3.51 -8.28
N GLY A 86 -6.50 3.56 -7.16
CA GLY A 86 -6.43 2.49 -6.18
C GLY A 86 -6.59 2.97 -4.74
N PRO A 87 -7.09 2.14 -3.82
CA PRO A 87 -7.21 2.52 -2.42
C PRO A 87 -5.88 2.44 -1.68
N VAL A 88 -5.79 3.21 -0.59
CA VAL A 88 -4.80 3.00 0.48
C VAL A 88 -5.57 2.58 1.71
N HIS A 89 -5.12 1.53 2.37
CA HIS A 89 -5.76 1.01 3.55
C HIS A 89 -4.79 0.97 4.72
N THR A 90 -5.23 1.48 5.87
CA THR A 90 -4.48 1.42 7.12
C THR A 90 -5.24 0.50 8.09
N ARG A 91 -4.55 -0.46 8.70
CA ARG A 91 -5.16 -1.40 9.65
C ARG A 91 -4.28 -1.58 10.87
N ASN A 92 -4.89 -1.49 12.06
CA ASN A 92 -4.24 -1.92 13.28
C ASN A 92 -4.28 -3.45 13.37
N ARG A 93 -3.11 -4.08 13.53
CA ARG A 93 -2.90 -5.53 13.70
C ARG A 93 -2.81 -6.33 12.39
N SER A 94 -1.98 -7.37 12.45
CA SER A 94 -1.90 -8.43 11.44
C SER A 94 -3.23 -9.21 11.36
N GLY A 95 -3.43 -9.90 10.24
CA GLY A 95 -4.60 -10.74 9.99
C GLY A 95 -4.57 -11.27 8.56
N GLU A 96 -5.56 -12.10 8.25
CA GLU A 96 -5.78 -12.60 6.90
C GLU A 96 -6.73 -11.66 6.15
N PHE A 97 -6.40 -11.38 4.89
CA PHE A 97 -7.15 -10.47 4.04
C PHE A 97 -7.43 -11.15 2.70
N VAL A 98 -8.62 -10.91 2.16
CA VAL A 98 -8.93 -11.28 0.78
C VAL A 98 -8.28 -10.29 -0.16
N PHE A 99 -7.39 -10.77 -1.04
CA PHE A 99 -6.57 -9.92 -1.92
C PHE A 99 -7.42 -8.95 -2.76
N GLU A 100 -8.51 -9.43 -3.34
CA GLU A 100 -9.44 -8.65 -4.16
C GLU A 100 -10.17 -7.57 -3.34
N HIS A 101 -10.40 -7.80 -2.05
CA HIS A 101 -11.02 -6.80 -1.19
C HIS A 101 -10.03 -5.68 -0.85
N VAL A 102 -8.74 -5.99 -0.75
CA VAL A 102 -7.68 -4.97 -0.61
C VAL A 102 -7.57 -4.09 -1.85
N LEU A 103 -7.85 -4.63 -3.03
CA LEU A 103 -7.88 -3.85 -4.28
C LEU A 103 -9.08 -2.91 -4.39
N SER A 104 -10.09 -3.07 -3.53
CA SER A 104 -11.35 -2.34 -3.58
C SER A 104 -11.40 -1.21 -2.56
N PHE A 105 -11.91 -0.05 -2.96
CA PHE A 105 -12.19 1.08 -2.05
C PHE A 105 -13.13 0.71 -0.89
N ASN A 106 -13.91 -0.37 -1.01
CA ASN A 106 -14.84 -0.84 0.02
C ASN A 106 -14.18 -1.74 1.08
N GLY A 107 -12.94 -2.20 0.87
CA GLY A 107 -12.24 -3.08 1.80
C GLY A 107 -11.29 -2.36 2.78
N PRO A 108 -10.28 -3.06 3.32
CA PRO A 108 -10.11 -4.50 3.36
C PRO A 108 -10.92 -5.08 4.52
N GLU A 109 -11.74 -6.07 4.18
CA GLU A 109 -12.37 -6.95 5.16
C GLU A 109 -11.39 -8.06 5.55
N ARG A 110 -11.44 -8.47 6.80
CA ARG A 110 -10.73 -9.65 7.28
C ARG A 110 -11.60 -10.89 7.05
N LEU A 111 -10.96 -12.04 6.88
CA LEU A 111 -11.61 -13.34 7.01
C LEU A 111 -11.99 -13.61 8.47
#